data_AF-A0A536PKP6-F1
#
_entry.id   AF-A0A536PKP6-F1
#
_cell.length_a   1.000
_cell.length_b   1.000
_cell.length_c   1.000
_cell.angle_alpha   90.00
_cell.angle_beta   90.00
_cell.angle_gamma   90.00
#
_symmetry.space_group_name_H-M   'P 1'
#
loop_
_entity.id
_entity.type
_entity.pdbx_description
1 polymer ?
#
loop_
_entity_poly.entity_id
_entity_poly.type
_entity_poly.pdbx_seq_one_letter_code
_entity_poly.pdbx_strand_id
1 'polypeptide(L)'
;MKTTETRKGAKYAGYRSFQYLEPGTDYREFELAKELDRVPSRTVEVSASQEDRVERILDEHVAVSLHDHCFVVPQDFGDLAEYRRQGRD
;
A
#
# COMPACT_ATOMS: atom_id res chain seq x y z
N MET A 1 35.78 -13.07 14.47
CA MET A 1 34.52 -12.58 13.87
C MET A 1 34.87 -11.88 12.57
N LYS A 2 34.46 -12.42 11.42
CA LYS A 2 34.60 -11.74 10.13
C LYS A 2 33.30 -11.00 9.85
N THR A 3 33.36 -9.68 9.81
CA THR A 3 32.26 -8.82 9.42
C THR A 3 32.05 -8.98 7.93
N THR A 4 30.94 -9.59 7.52
CA THR A 4 30.56 -9.69 6.12
C THR A 4 30.10 -8.32 5.65
N GLU A 5 30.84 -7.68 4.74
CA GLU A 5 30.39 -6.46 4.07
C GLU A 5 29.16 -6.78 3.22
N THR A 6 28.00 -6.26 3.64
CA THR A 6 26.78 -6.30 2.84
C THR A 6 27.02 -5.48 1.57
N ARG A 7 26.95 -6.11 0.39
CA ARG A 7 26.97 -5.38 -0.89
C ARG A 7 25.90 -4.30 -0.84
N LYS A 8 26.29 -3.05 -1.08
CA LYS A 8 25.38 -1.91 -1.19
C LYS A 8 24.39 -2.22 -2.31
N GLY A 9 23.15 -2.57 -1.97
CA GLY A 9 22.10 -2.85 -2.93
C GLY A 9 21.94 -1.68 -3.90
N ALA A 10 21.56 -1.98 -5.15
CA ALA A 10 21.23 -0.94 -6.12
C ALA A 10 20.20 0.01 -5.50
N LYS A 11 20.46 1.32 -5.54
CA LYS A 11 19.48 2.30 -5.07
C LYS A 11 18.24 2.20 -5.95
N TYR A 12 17.06 2.27 -5.31
CA TYR A 12 15.81 2.34 -6.04
C TYR A 12 15.83 3.51 -7.03
N ALA A 13 15.55 3.21 -8.30
CA ALA A 13 15.66 4.17 -9.39
C ALA A 13 14.34 4.91 -9.69
N GLY A 14 13.31 4.76 -8.85
CA GLY A 14 12.03 5.44 -9.03
C GLY A 14 11.06 4.72 -9.98
N TYR A 15 11.15 3.39 -10.10
CA TYR A 15 10.23 2.63 -10.96
C TYR A 15 8.77 2.83 -10.56
N ARG A 16 7.92 3.27 -11.49
CA ARG A 16 6.46 3.35 -11.24
C ARG A 16 5.75 2.16 -11.88
N SER A 17 4.65 1.70 -11.28
CA SER A 17 3.84 0.62 -11.84
C SER A 17 3.53 0.89 -13.31
N PHE A 18 3.82 -0.10 -14.16
CA PHE A 18 3.61 -0.03 -15.61
C PHE A 18 4.45 1.01 -16.36
N GLN A 19 5.57 1.51 -15.81
CA GLN A 19 6.45 2.49 -16.47
C GLN A 19 6.98 2.06 -17.85
N TYR A 20 6.93 0.76 -18.17
CA TYR A 20 7.35 0.24 -19.47
C TYR A 20 6.27 0.39 -20.57
N LEU A 21 5.07 0.87 -20.25
CA LEU A 21 3.96 1.11 -21.19
C LEU A 21 3.89 2.58 -21.58
N GLU A 22 3.37 2.84 -22.78
CA GLU A 22 3.13 4.19 -23.32
C GLU A 22 1.66 4.62 -23.08
N PRO A 23 1.40 5.70 -22.33
CA PRO A 23 0.06 6.22 -22.13
C PRO A 23 -0.58 6.71 -23.44
N GLY A 24 -1.89 6.50 -23.60
CA GLY A 24 -2.62 6.84 -24.83
C GLY A 24 -2.45 5.84 -25.98
N THR A 25 -1.39 5.01 -25.93
CA THR A 25 -1.13 3.93 -26.89
C THR A 25 -1.49 2.57 -26.29
N ASP A 26 -0.87 2.20 -25.17
CA ASP A 26 -1.05 0.89 -24.53
C ASP A 26 -2.22 0.88 -23.54
N TYR A 27 -2.57 2.05 -23.00
CA TYR A 27 -3.64 2.21 -22.03
C TYR A 27 -4.23 3.61 -22.02
N ARG A 28 -5.50 3.73 -21.63
CA ARG A 28 -6.13 5.05 -21.40
C ARG A 28 -5.67 5.61 -20.06
N GLU A 29 -5.23 6.85 -20.06
CA GLU A 29 -4.84 7.59 -18.86
C GLU A 29 -6.03 8.00 -17.99
N PHE A 30 -5.77 8.06 -16.69
CA PHE A 30 -6.65 8.66 -15.69
C PHE A 30 -5.83 9.58 -14.81
N GLU A 31 -6.42 10.71 -14.42
CA GLU A 31 -5.88 11.51 -13.35
C GLU A 31 -6.06 10.74 -12.04
N LEU A 32 -4.98 10.47 -11.32
CA LEU A 32 -5.01 9.73 -10.05
C LEU A 32 -5.12 10.67 -8.86
N ALA A 33 -5.74 10.19 -7.79
CA ALA A 33 -5.91 10.94 -6.55
C ALA A 33 -4.56 11.35 -5.95
N LYS A 34 -4.55 12.45 -5.19
CA LYS A 34 -3.36 12.88 -4.46
C LYS A 34 -2.93 11.83 -3.44
N GLU A 35 -1.70 11.35 -3.57
CA GLU A 35 -1.06 10.51 -2.57
C GLU A 35 -0.72 11.37 -1.35
N LEU A 36 -1.21 10.95 -0.19
CA LEU A 36 -0.87 11.55 1.09
C LEU A 36 0.07 10.57 1.80
N ASP A 37 1.08 11.08 2.50
CA ASP A 37 2.00 10.23 3.26
C ASP A 37 1.24 9.46 4.35
N ARG A 38 1.04 10.09 5.51
CA ARG A 38 0.28 9.50 6.62
C ARG A 38 -0.69 10.54 7.15
N VAL A 39 -1.96 10.17 7.17
CA VAL A 39 -2.96 10.96 7.89
C VAL A 39 -2.68 10.91 9.40
N PRO A 40 -2.98 11.97 10.17
CA PRO A 40 -2.79 11.94 11.61
C PRO A 40 -3.44 10.70 12.24
N SER A 41 -2.62 9.90 12.91
CA SER A 41 -3.09 8.73 13.65
C SER A 41 -3.62 9.18 15.01
N ARG A 42 -4.70 8.56 15.47
CA ARG A 42 -5.19 8.70 16.85
C ARG A 42 -5.26 7.33 17.50
N THR A 43 -4.96 7.27 18.78
CA THR A 43 -5.26 6.09 19.59
C THR A 43 -6.77 5.99 19.78
N VAL A 44 -7.31 4.78 19.74
CA VAL A 44 -8.71 4.52 20.06
C VAL A 44 -8.82 4.34 21.57
N GLU A 45 -9.67 5.12 22.23
CA GLU A 45 -9.88 5.00 23.67
C GLU A 45 -10.60 3.69 24.01
N VAL A 46 -9.98 2.87 24.85
CA VAL A 46 -10.49 1.57 25.31
C VAL A 46 -10.20 1.40 26.81
N SER A 47 -10.92 0.50 27.48
CA SER A 47 -10.59 0.15 28.86
C SER A 47 -9.34 -0.73 28.93
N ALA A 48 -8.65 -0.74 30.08
CA ALA A 48 -7.51 -1.62 30.30
C ALA A 48 -7.84 -3.10 30.01
N SER A 49 -9.03 -3.56 30.42
CA SER A 49 -9.49 -4.92 30.16
C SER A 49 -9.71 -5.25 28.68
N GLN A 50 -9.98 -4.25 27.84
CA GLN A 50 -10.11 -4.42 26.39
C GLN A 50 -8.74 -4.50 25.73
N GLU A 51 -7.79 -3.68 26.19
CA GLU A 51 -6.38 -3.75 25.74
C GLU A 51 -5.78 -5.12 26.09
N ASP A 52 -5.89 -5.56 27.35
CA ASP A 52 -5.42 -6.87 27.83
C ASP A 52 -6.00 -8.04 27.01
N ARG A 53 -7.23 -7.87 26.50
CA ARG A 53 -7.88 -8.88 25.65
C ARG A 53 -7.26 -8.91 24.26
N VAL A 54 -6.95 -7.76 23.67
CA VAL A 54 -6.33 -7.69 22.34
C VAL A 54 -4.91 -8.24 22.38
N GLU A 55 -4.11 -7.83 23.37
CA GLU A 55 -2.74 -8.33 23.56
C GLU A 55 -2.72 -9.86 23.66
N ARG A 56 -3.56 -10.43 24.53
CA ARG A 56 -3.67 -11.89 24.66
C ARG A 56 -4.06 -12.59 23.36
N ILE A 57 -4.99 -12.04 22.58
CA ILE A 57 -5.39 -12.62 21.29
C ILE A 57 -4.20 -12.65 20.33
N LEU A 58 -3.45 -11.56 20.23
CA LEU A 58 -2.30 -11.43 19.33
C LEU A 58 -1.11 -12.30 19.77
N ASP A 59 -0.95 -12.52 21.08
CA ASP A 59 0.09 -13.42 21.63
C ASP A 59 -0.25 -14.90 21.41
N GLU A 60 -1.52 -15.29 21.58
CA GLU A 60 -1.94 -16.69 21.51
C GLU A 60 -2.25 -17.16 20.08
N HIS A 61 -2.54 -16.24 19.16
CA HIS A 61 -3.02 -16.58 17.80
C HIS A 61 -2.23 -15.84 16.72
N VAL A 62 -1.89 -16.55 15.65
CA VAL A 62 -1.29 -15.93 14.47
C VAL A 62 -2.36 -15.14 13.70
N ALA A 63 -2.16 -13.83 13.61
CA ALA A 63 -2.95 -12.96 12.73
C ALA A 63 -2.24 -12.81 11.38
N VAL A 64 -2.89 -13.22 10.30
CA VAL A 64 -2.38 -13.05 8.93
C VAL A 64 -3.28 -12.05 8.19
N SER A 65 -2.72 -10.91 7.79
CA SER A 65 -3.36 -10.02 6.81
C SER A 65 -2.94 -10.43 5.40
N LEU A 66 -3.91 -10.72 4.55
CA LEU A 66 -3.69 -11.04 3.12
C LEU A 66 -4.21 -9.95 2.20
N HIS A 67 -4.68 -8.84 2.76
CA HIS A 67 -5.40 -7.83 2.02
C HIS A 67 -4.68 -6.50 2.12
N ASP A 68 -3.93 -6.18 1.07
CA ASP A 68 -3.41 -4.85 0.81
C ASP A 68 -3.99 -4.31 -0.50
N HIS A 69 -4.23 -3.01 -0.53
CA HIS A 69 -4.69 -2.26 -1.69
C HIS A 69 -3.62 -1.25 -2.07
N CYS A 70 -2.57 -1.71 -2.73
CA CYS A 70 -1.41 -0.90 -3.10
C CYS A 70 -1.62 -0.12 -4.40
N PHE A 71 -2.76 0.54 -4.55
CA PHE A 71 -3.10 1.30 -5.75
C PHE A 71 -3.66 2.66 -5.41
N VAL A 72 -3.51 3.60 -6.35
CA VAL A 72 -4.12 4.92 -6.27
C VAL A 72 -5.35 4.92 -7.16
N VAL A 73 -6.50 5.35 -6.61
CA VAL A 73 -7.75 5.47 -7.37
C VAL A 73 -7.73 6.69 -8.29
N PRO A 74 -8.58 6.73 -9.32
CA PRO A 74 -8.80 7.96 -10.08
C PRO A 74 -9.28 9.12 -9.18
N GLN A 75 -8.86 10.34 -9.53
CA GLN A 75 -9.25 11.59 -8.88
C GLN A 75 -10.76 11.82 -9.01
N ASP A 76 -11.37 11.44 -10.14
CA ASP A 76 -12.82 11.30 -10.28
C ASP A 76 -13.23 9.83 -10.04
N PHE A 77 -13.92 9.56 -8.93
CA PHE A 77 -14.32 8.22 -8.56
C PHE A 77 -15.32 7.58 -9.56
N GLY A 78 -16.01 8.38 -10.38
CA GLY A 78 -16.88 7.87 -11.45
C GLY A 78 -16.15 7.02 -12.48
N ASP A 79 -14.83 7.24 -12.65
CA ASP A 79 -13.98 6.47 -13.57
C ASP A 79 -13.50 5.14 -12.99
N LEU A 80 -13.70 4.86 -11.69
CA LEU A 80 -13.11 3.69 -11.02
C LEU A 80 -13.45 2.36 -11.71
N ALA A 81 -14.69 2.20 -12.18
CA ALA A 81 -15.10 0.97 -12.84
C ALA A 81 -14.37 0.77 -14.18
N GLU A 82 -14.11 1.84 -14.93
CA GLU A 82 -13.35 1.78 -16.19
C GLU A 82 -11.86 1.59 -15.93
N TYR A 83 -11.32 2.26 -14.91
CA TYR A 83 -9.94 2.06 -14.46
C TYR A 83 -9.66 0.59 -14.13
N ARG A 84 -10.51 -0.02 -13.30
CA ARG A 84 -10.40 -1.44 -12.92
C ARG A 84 -10.53 -2.40 -14.10
N ARG A 85 -11.35 -2.07 -15.10
CA ARG A 85 -11.47 -2.89 -16.32
C ARG A 85 -10.16 -2.99 -17.09
N GLN A 86 -9.24 -2.04 -16.93
CA GLN A 86 -7.93 -2.09 -17.56
C GLN A 86 -6.96 -3.07 -16.87
N GLY A 87 -7.29 -3.57 -15.68
CA GLY A 87 -6.46 -4.53 -14.94
C GLY A 87 -5.08 -3.99 -14.58
N ARG A 88 -5.01 -2.67 -14.35
CA ARG A 88 -3.79 -1.90 -14.09
C ARG A 88 -3.92 -1.01 -12.84
N ASP A 89 -4.76 -1.41 -11.89
CA ASP A 89 -4.79 -0.89 -10.53
C ASP A 89 -3.75 -1.59 -9.64
#